data_AF-A0A350XDK6-F1
#
_entry.id   AF-A0A350XDK6-F1
#
_cell.length_a   1.000
_cell.length_b   1.000
_cell.length_c   1.000
_cell.angle_alpha   90.00
_cell.angle_beta   90.00
_cell.angle_gamma   90.00
#
_symmetry.space_group_name_H-M   'P 1'
#
loop_
_entity.id
_entity.type
_entity.pdbx_description
1 polymer ?
#
loop_
_entity_poly.entity_id
_entity_poly.type
_entity_poly.pdbx_seq_one_letter_code
_entity_poly.pdbx_strand_id
1 'polypeptide(L)'
;MTLNLDKIYDEEFYIKGNPDVAKAVKEGKYKNGREHYELFGKYENRNPSICFDANQYLNENKDVWEGVQKSGGKFTAIEHYLTWGDREGRSGNRDFFNAGSYLATYGDVAKAVAKGEIGALEHALMYGAKEERQISTVYDNKFYAQTKEVQQAIASGQVNTSLEYFVTKGAGKGDIPTAIFDQDYYLERNKDVAKAIEEGKQSSAYRHFVDYGMYEKGRGFNPLFNETEYLNANQDVKEAVEKGTQKSGAEHFILYGAGEGRNPSSKFDTKFYIALNPDAKDQITGGVYSSAFEQYLAEGKQQGFIATAESFGTNKDDLILGTAIADFFDGKEGMDIIAGSGGDDILKGGAGNDFVFGDAGDDLVKGDDGNDLVFGGTGEDVVEGGAGDDIIIGEAGDDLCLGSEGNDFLYGGEANDILVGGPGKDIIAGGEGKDSLFGGDGEDLLFGGDGDDYMYGGGGKDTLVGGAGKDIFVIDTIALGSGKAGDTVTGGGAKSGFDVIYDFNASEDKLQIGGDFGFGNANDVLKSVTTGTTSTGVTYNVIALSQQFRIAVFSNSSLTVNNISVGLGNLPGSINSSTLVDIGKIKGASTGGLKKFSGKLKSGSFNPKSKGFK
;
A
#
# COMPACT_ATOMS: atom_id res chain seq x y z
N MET A 1 -42.42 -26.26 -8.22
CA MET A 1 -41.75 -27.38 -8.93
C MET A 1 -41.07 -28.21 -7.84
N THR A 2 -40.35 -29.26 -8.18
CA THR A 2 -39.50 -29.98 -7.23
C THR A 2 -38.12 -30.01 -7.86
N LEU A 3 -37.06 -29.82 -7.07
CA LEU A 3 -35.68 -30.01 -7.54
C LEU A 3 -35.57 -31.37 -8.26
N ASN A 4 -34.97 -31.38 -9.44
CA ASN A 4 -34.81 -32.59 -10.25
C ASN A 4 -33.48 -32.58 -10.99
N LEU A 5 -33.17 -33.70 -11.65
CA LEU A 5 -31.90 -33.87 -12.34
C LEU A 5 -31.72 -32.89 -13.51
N ASP A 6 -32.80 -32.49 -14.21
CA ASP A 6 -32.72 -31.51 -15.30
C ASP A 6 -32.21 -30.14 -14.84
N LYS A 7 -32.43 -29.81 -13.56
CA LYS A 7 -32.04 -28.53 -12.97
C LYS A 7 -30.58 -28.48 -12.53
N ILE A 8 -29.96 -29.64 -12.36
CA ILE A 8 -28.61 -29.68 -11.79
C ILE A 8 -27.62 -30.50 -12.61
N TYR A 9 -28.02 -31.31 -13.59
CA TYR A 9 -27.09 -32.16 -14.33
C TYR A 9 -26.25 -31.36 -15.33
N ASP A 10 -24.94 -31.60 -15.33
CA ASP A 10 -23.99 -31.03 -16.28
C ASP A 10 -23.27 -32.15 -17.03
N GLU A 11 -23.57 -32.26 -18.33
CA GLU A 11 -23.02 -33.30 -19.21
C GLU A 11 -21.49 -33.19 -19.33
N GLU A 12 -20.96 -31.97 -19.43
CA GLU A 12 -19.54 -31.76 -19.63
C GLU A 12 -18.77 -32.02 -18.34
N PHE A 13 -19.32 -31.61 -17.20
CA PHE A 13 -18.81 -31.95 -15.87
C PHE A 13 -18.74 -33.47 -15.69
N TYR A 14 -19.86 -34.16 -15.96
CA TYR A 14 -19.95 -35.60 -15.75
C TYR A 14 -18.97 -36.37 -16.65
N ILE A 15 -18.88 -36.02 -17.93
CA ILE A 15 -17.97 -36.67 -18.87
C ILE A 15 -16.50 -36.43 -18.51
N LYS A 16 -16.11 -35.21 -18.14
CA LYS A 16 -14.72 -34.88 -17.78
C LYS A 16 -14.29 -35.55 -16.47
N GLY A 17 -15.20 -35.65 -15.49
CA GLY A 17 -14.95 -36.36 -14.23
C GLY A 17 -14.89 -37.88 -14.38
N ASN A 18 -15.35 -38.43 -15.52
CA ASN A 18 -15.48 -39.87 -15.74
C ASN A 18 -14.90 -40.29 -17.10
N PRO A 19 -13.56 -40.39 -17.23
CA PRO A 19 -12.90 -40.71 -18.50
C PRO A 19 -13.32 -42.06 -19.11
N ASP A 20 -13.71 -43.02 -18.28
CA ASP A 20 -14.26 -44.31 -18.71
C ASP A 20 -15.62 -44.15 -19.41
N VAL A 21 -16.46 -43.24 -18.92
CA VAL A 21 -17.75 -42.89 -19.54
C VAL A 21 -17.52 -42.10 -20.81
N ALA A 22 -16.60 -41.13 -20.81
CA ALA A 22 -16.21 -40.39 -22.00
C ALA A 22 -15.82 -41.34 -23.16
N LYS A 23 -15.05 -42.37 -22.84
CA LYS A 23 -14.69 -43.44 -23.77
C LYS A 23 -15.91 -44.24 -24.22
N ALA A 24 -16.78 -44.66 -23.30
CA ALA A 24 -17.95 -45.46 -23.63
C ALA A 24 -18.97 -44.72 -24.54
N VAL A 25 -19.17 -43.42 -24.33
CA VAL A 25 -20.00 -42.57 -25.19
C VAL A 25 -19.39 -42.45 -26.58
N LYS A 26 -18.07 -42.23 -26.67
CA LYS A 26 -17.36 -42.19 -27.96
C LYS A 26 -17.42 -43.51 -28.73
N GLU A 27 -17.47 -44.64 -28.02
CA GLU A 27 -17.66 -45.98 -28.58
C GLU A 27 -19.12 -46.29 -28.94
N GLY A 28 -20.07 -45.38 -28.68
CA GLY A 28 -21.49 -45.56 -28.99
C GLY A 28 -22.22 -46.53 -28.04
N LYS A 29 -21.64 -46.87 -26.89
CA LYS A 29 -22.31 -47.70 -25.87
C LYS A 29 -23.47 -46.97 -25.19
N TYR A 30 -23.35 -45.66 -25.09
CA TYR A 30 -24.36 -44.75 -24.56
C TYR A 30 -24.48 -43.55 -25.49
N LYS A 31 -25.69 -43.02 -25.63
CA LYS A 31 -26.03 -41.81 -26.38
C LYS A 31 -25.28 -40.59 -25.84
N ASN A 32 -25.15 -40.50 -24.51
CA ASN A 32 -24.49 -39.42 -23.80
C ASN A 32 -24.15 -39.86 -22.36
N GLY A 33 -23.43 -39.01 -21.64
CA GLY A 33 -23.10 -39.21 -20.23
C GLY A 33 -24.35 -39.34 -19.37
N ARG A 34 -25.41 -38.58 -19.68
CA ARG A 34 -26.64 -38.61 -18.91
C ARG A 34 -27.32 -39.97 -18.90
N GLU A 35 -27.36 -40.63 -20.05
CA GLU A 35 -27.89 -42.00 -20.15
C GLU A 35 -27.07 -42.96 -19.27
N HIS A 36 -25.74 -42.87 -19.32
CA HIS A 36 -24.90 -43.65 -18.41
C HIS A 36 -25.20 -43.31 -16.94
N TYR A 37 -25.35 -42.03 -16.60
CA TYR A 37 -25.59 -41.60 -15.22
C TYR A 37 -26.90 -42.18 -14.67
N GLU A 38 -28.00 -42.07 -15.43
CA GLU A 38 -29.31 -42.56 -15.03
C GLU A 38 -29.36 -44.09 -14.94
N LEU A 39 -28.60 -44.82 -15.77
CA LEU A 39 -28.54 -46.28 -15.76
C LEU A 39 -27.60 -46.84 -14.69
N PHE A 40 -26.43 -46.22 -14.50
CA PHE A 40 -25.33 -46.76 -13.69
C PHE A 40 -24.73 -45.73 -12.74
N GLY A 41 -24.40 -44.53 -13.23
CA GLY A 41 -23.58 -43.57 -12.49
C GLY A 41 -24.16 -43.17 -11.13
N LYS A 42 -25.48 -43.00 -11.01
CA LYS A 42 -26.14 -42.71 -9.73
C LYS A 42 -26.02 -43.82 -8.69
N TYR A 43 -25.90 -45.08 -9.13
CA TYR A 43 -25.70 -46.25 -8.26
C TYR A 43 -24.23 -46.46 -7.90
N GLU A 44 -23.32 -45.88 -8.70
CA GLU A 44 -21.86 -45.90 -8.50
C GLU A 44 -21.37 -44.69 -7.70
N ASN A 45 -22.28 -43.90 -7.10
CA ASN A 45 -21.97 -42.66 -6.38
C ASN A 45 -21.15 -41.66 -7.23
N ARG A 46 -21.37 -41.63 -8.55
CA ARG A 46 -20.78 -40.60 -9.40
C ARG A 46 -21.52 -39.27 -9.23
N ASN A 47 -20.82 -38.17 -9.41
CA ASN A 47 -21.37 -36.83 -9.20
C ASN A 47 -21.94 -36.28 -10.52
N PRO A 48 -23.23 -35.93 -10.61
CA PRO A 48 -23.86 -35.45 -11.84
C PRO A 48 -23.49 -34.00 -12.19
N SER A 49 -23.02 -33.24 -11.21
CA SER A 49 -22.59 -31.84 -11.35
C SER A 49 -21.87 -31.36 -10.10
N ILE A 50 -21.49 -30.08 -10.10
CA ILE A 50 -20.86 -29.42 -8.95
C ILE A 50 -21.77 -29.29 -7.73
N CYS A 51 -23.11 -29.36 -7.88
CA CYS A 51 -24.05 -29.19 -6.77
C CYS A 51 -24.23 -30.43 -5.88
N PHE A 52 -23.69 -31.58 -6.28
CA PHE A 52 -23.90 -32.83 -5.55
C PHE A 52 -22.65 -33.69 -5.51
N ASP A 53 -22.20 -34.02 -4.31
CA ASP A 53 -21.17 -35.02 -4.07
C ASP A 53 -21.77 -36.20 -3.30
N ALA A 54 -21.92 -37.35 -3.97
CA ALA A 54 -22.57 -38.50 -3.39
C ALA A 54 -21.83 -39.03 -2.14
N ASN A 55 -20.49 -38.98 -2.15
CA ASN A 55 -19.70 -39.50 -1.05
C ASN A 55 -19.73 -38.55 0.15
N GLN A 56 -19.60 -37.24 -0.08
CA GLN A 56 -19.77 -36.23 0.96
C GLN A 56 -21.17 -36.31 1.56
N TYR A 57 -22.19 -36.34 0.72
CA TYR A 57 -23.58 -36.41 1.16
C TYR A 57 -23.85 -37.63 2.05
N LEU A 58 -23.38 -38.82 1.65
CA LEU A 58 -23.52 -40.04 2.45
C LEU A 58 -22.73 -40.00 3.76
N ASN A 59 -21.53 -39.41 3.75
CA ASN A 59 -20.70 -39.30 4.95
C ASN A 59 -21.32 -38.36 5.99
N GLU A 60 -21.96 -37.27 5.54
CA GLU A 60 -22.62 -36.30 6.41
C GLU A 60 -23.99 -36.77 6.89
N ASN A 61 -24.64 -37.66 6.14
CA ASN A 61 -25.99 -38.13 6.38
C ASN A 61 -26.01 -39.65 6.61
N LYS A 62 -25.60 -40.07 7.81
CA LYS A 62 -25.50 -41.50 8.18
C LYS A 62 -26.81 -42.26 8.05
N ASP A 63 -27.93 -41.60 8.32
CA ASP A 63 -29.28 -42.14 8.14
C ASP A 63 -29.56 -42.50 6.67
N VAL A 64 -29.14 -41.64 5.73
CA VAL A 64 -29.25 -41.89 4.30
C VAL A 64 -28.33 -43.02 3.89
N TRP A 65 -27.09 -43.01 4.37
CA TRP A 65 -26.14 -44.10 4.09
C TRP A 65 -26.71 -45.45 4.49
N GLU A 66 -27.26 -45.58 5.69
CA GLU A 66 -27.91 -46.81 6.14
C GLU A 66 -29.12 -47.18 5.25
N GLY A 67 -29.92 -46.20 4.85
CA GLY A 67 -31.06 -46.40 3.95
C GLY A 67 -30.64 -46.94 2.58
N VAL A 68 -29.59 -46.36 1.98
CA VAL A 68 -29.01 -46.81 0.72
C VAL A 68 -28.50 -48.25 0.84
N GLN A 69 -27.76 -48.58 1.92
CA GLN A 69 -27.28 -49.94 2.15
C GLN A 69 -28.43 -50.95 2.32
N LYS A 70 -29.45 -50.61 3.13
CA LYS A 70 -30.63 -51.47 3.35
C LYS A 70 -31.46 -51.68 2.09
N SER A 71 -31.47 -50.72 1.16
CA SER A 71 -32.17 -50.85 -0.13
C SER A 71 -31.54 -51.87 -1.07
N GLY A 72 -30.30 -52.30 -0.81
CA GLY A 72 -29.52 -53.14 -1.72
C GLY A 72 -29.20 -52.43 -3.05
N GLY A 73 -28.98 -51.11 -3.01
CA GLY A 73 -28.67 -50.29 -4.19
C GLY A 73 -29.89 -49.96 -5.06
N LYS A 74 -31.11 -50.17 -4.58
CA LYS A 74 -32.35 -49.77 -5.29
C LYS A 74 -32.70 -48.30 -5.12
N PHE A 75 -32.05 -47.64 -4.17
CA PHE A 75 -32.25 -46.24 -3.84
C PHE A 75 -30.89 -45.58 -3.63
N THR A 76 -30.68 -44.42 -4.25
CA THR A 76 -29.37 -43.77 -4.34
C THR A 76 -29.31 -42.47 -3.53
N ALA A 77 -28.09 -41.99 -3.27
CA ALA A 77 -27.85 -40.73 -2.56
C ALA A 77 -28.53 -39.54 -3.26
N ILE A 78 -28.40 -39.45 -4.59
CA ILE A 78 -29.00 -38.36 -5.37
C ILE A 78 -30.53 -38.43 -5.36
N GLU A 79 -31.12 -39.62 -5.42
CA GLU A 79 -32.58 -39.78 -5.34
C GLU A 79 -33.11 -39.34 -3.98
N HIS A 80 -32.39 -39.63 -2.90
CA HIS A 80 -32.72 -39.07 -1.58
C HIS A 80 -32.66 -37.55 -1.58
N TYR A 81 -31.57 -36.99 -2.09
CA TYR A 81 -31.35 -35.55 -2.05
C TYR A 81 -32.43 -34.78 -2.82
N LEU A 82 -32.72 -35.20 -4.06
CA LEU A 82 -33.74 -34.58 -4.91
C LEU A 82 -35.17 -34.74 -4.37
N THR A 83 -35.45 -35.84 -3.65
CA THR A 83 -36.79 -36.10 -3.12
C THR A 83 -37.04 -35.42 -1.78
N TRP A 84 -36.05 -35.47 -0.88
CA TRP A 84 -36.20 -35.03 0.51
C TRP A 84 -35.06 -34.14 0.98
N GLY A 85 -33.81 -34.51 0.69
CA GLY A 85 -32.65 -33.87 1.31
C GLY A 85 -32.60 -32.36 1.16
N ASP A 86 -32.87 -31.83 -0.04
CA ASP A 86 -32.88 -30.38 -0.27
C ASP A 86 -33.98 -29.65 0.53
N ARG A 87 -35.16 -30.27 0.67
CA ARG A 87 -36.29 -29.74 1.46
C ARG A 87 -36.09 -29.87 2.96
N GLU A 88 -35.23 -30.80 3.37
CA GLU A 88 -34.77 -30.93 4.75
C GLU A 88 -33.61 -29.97 5.07
N GLY A 89 -33.17 -29.15 4.10
CA GLY A 89 -32.06 -28.22 4.27
C GLY A 89 -30.70 -28.90 4.36
N ARG A 90 -30.57 -30.13 3.85
CA ARG A 90 -29.28 -30.83 3.75
C ARG A 90 -28.47 -30.24 2.59
N SER A 91 -27.15 -30.23 2.70
CA SER A 91 -26.26 -29.78 1.62
C SER A 91 -25.94 -30.95 0.68
N GLY A 92 -26.20 -30.81 -0.62
CA GLY A 92 -25.85 -31.82 -1.63
C GLY A 92 -24.35 -31.90 -1.92
N ASN A 93 -23.70 -30.75 -2.01
CA ASN A 93 -22.25 -30.57 -1.98
C ASN A 93 -21.98 -29.35 -1.12
N ARG A 94 -21.55 -29.55 0.13
CA ARG A 94 -21.37 -28.47 1.11
C ARG A 94 -20.32 -27.46 0.67
N ASP A 95 -19.30 -27.91 -0.06
CA ASP A 95 -18.15 -27.06 -0.42
C ASP A 95 -18.53 -26.09 -1.55
N PHE A 96 -19.47 -26.48 -2.42
CA PHE A 96 -20.05 -25.58 -3.42
C PHE A 96 -21.27 -24.81 -2.89
N PHE A 97 -22.23 -25.49 -2.25
CA PHE A 97 -23.44 -24.90 -1.71
C PHE A 97 -23.75 -25.48 -0.32
N ASN A 98 -23.45 -24.68 0.71
CA ASN A 98 -23.79 -25.02 2.07
C ASN A 98 -25.20 -24.54 2.41
N ALA A 99 -26.17 -25.44 2.40
CA ALA A 99 -27.56 -25.14 2.72
C ALA A 99 -27.71 -24.55 4.14
N GLY A 100 -26.93 -25.03 5.11
CA GLY A 100 -26.94 -24.50 6.48
C GLY A 100 -26.54 -23.03 6.53
N SER A 101 -25.43 -22.67 5.90
CA SER A 101 -24.97 -21.26 5.82
C SER A 101 -25.97 -20.39 5.05
N TYR A 102 -26.48 -20.88 3.91
CA TYR A 102 -27.46 -20.16 3.11
C TYR A 102 -28.74 -19.85 3.92
N LEU A 103 -29.26 -20.82 4.67
CA LEU A 103 -30.46 -20.64 5.49
C LEU A 103 -30.19 -19.80 6.75
N ALA A 104 -28.96 -19.81 7.28
CA ALA A 104 -28.58 -18.92 8.38
C ALA A 104 -28.55 -17.45 7.96
N THR A 105 -28.07 -17.17 6.73
CA THR A 105 -28.08 -15.82 6.16
C THR A 105 -29.49 -15.38 5.77
N TYR A 106 -30.26 -16.25 5.11
CA TYR A 106 -31.57 -15.92 4.55
C TYR A 106 -32.72 -16.48 5.37
N GLY A 107 -33.06 -15.78 6.45
CA GLY A 107 -34.10 -16.22 7.40
C GLY A 107 -35.51 -16.33 6.81
N ASP A 108 -35.80 -15.68 5.69
CA ASP A 108 -37.04 -15.85 4.93
C ASP A 108 -37.08 -17.21 4.21
N VAL A 109 -35.97 -17.63 3.61
CA VAL A 109 -35.82 -18.94 2.97
C VAL A 109 -35.84 -20.05 4.01
N ALA A 110 -35.17 -19.86 5.15
CA ALA A 110 -35.21 -20.81 6.27
C ALA A 110 -36.65 -21.14 6.69
N LYS A 111 -37.54 -20.14 6.73
CA LYS A 111 -38.96 -20.34 7.06
C LYS A 111 -39.69 -21.12 5.97
N ALA A 112 -39.41 -20.88 4.69
CA ALA A 112 -40.03 -21.59 3.58
C ALA A 112 -39.59 -23.08 3.54
N VAL A 113 -38.29 -23.33 3.74
CA VAL A 113 -37.72 -24.68 3.83
C VAL A 113 -38.29 -25.43 5.04
N ALA A 114 -38.38 -24.80 6.21
CA ALA A 114 -38.94 -25.44 7.41
C ALA A 114 -40.42 -25.84 7.27
N LYS A 115 -41.18 -25.19 6.36
CA LYS A 115 -42.56 -25.56 6.02
C LYS A 115 -42.66 -26.60 4.90
N GLY A 116 -41.54 -26.98 4.28
CA GLY A 116 -41.49 -27.85 3.12
C GLY A 116 -42.03 -27.23 1.83
N GLU A 117 -42.13 -25.89 1.77
CA GLU A 117 -42.65 -25.15 0.61
C GLU A 117 -41.68 -25.21 -0.58
N ILE A 118 -40.37 -25.16 -0.30
CA ILE A 118 -39.27 -25.22 -1.28
C ILE A 118 -38.03 -25.82 -0.62
N GLY A 119 -37.09 -26.37 -1.40
CA GLY A 119 -35.76 -26.73 -0.91
C GLY A 119 -34.75 -25.59 -0.97
N ALA A 120 -33.63 -25.71 -0.27
CA ALA A 120 -32.64 -24.63 -0.15
C ALA A 120 -31.94 -24.35 -1.50
N LEU A 121 -31.44 -25.39 -2.16
CA LEU A 121 -30.82 -25.30 -3.48
C LEU A 121 -31.87 -24.99 -4.55
N GLU A 122 -33.09 -25.55 -4.44
CA GLU A 122 -34.20 -25.18 -5.32
C GLU A 122 -34.48 -23.67 -5.27
N HIS A 123 -34.50 -23.08 -4.07
CA HIS A 123 -34.65 -21.65 -3.90
C HIS A 123 -33.50 -20.87 -4.54
N ALA A 124 -32.25 -21.25 -4.25
CA ALA A 124 -31.06 -20.59 -4.78
C ALA A 124 -31.07 -20.54 -6.33
N LEU A 125 -31.39 -21.66 -6.97
CA LEU A 125 -31.45 -21.80 -8.43
C LEU A 125 -32.56 -20.97 -9.08
N MET A 126 -33.74 -20.92 -8.45
CA MET A 126 -34.94 -20.32 -9.06
C MET A 126 -35.12 -18.83 -8.74
N TYR A 127 -34.80 -18.44 -7.50
CA TYR A 127 -35.11 -17.12 -6.94
C TYR A 127 -33.88 -16.42 -6.41
N GLY A 128 -33.04 -17.11 -5.63
CA GLY A 128 -31.88 -16.50 -4.96
C GLY A 128 -30.97 -15.73 -5.91
N ALA A 129 -30.59 -16.35 -7.03
CA ALA A 129 -29.75 -15.68 -8.03
C ALA A 129 -30.41 -14.45 -8.70
N LYS A 130 -31.75 -14.42 -8.83
CA LYS A 130 -32.48 -13.27 -9.38
C LYS A 130 -32.63 -12.13 -8.38
N GLU A 131 -32.65 -12.49 -7.11
CA GLU A 131 -32.69 -11.57 -5.97
C GLU A 131 -31.28 -11.14 -5.55
N GLU A 132 -30.28 -11.42 -6.39
CA GLU A 132 -28.87 -11.08 -6.17
C GLU A 132 -28.29 -11.64 -4.86
N ARG A 133 -28.89 -12.71 -4.34
CA ARG A 133 -28.42 -13.36 -3.12
C ARG A 133 -27.10 -14.03 -3.39
N GLN A 134 -26.18 -13.83 -2.46
CA GLN A 134 -24.94 -14.58 -2.45
C GLN A 134 -25.17 -16.07 -2.20
N ILE A 135 -24.49 -16.91 -2.97
CA ILE A 135 -24.69 -18.37 -2.98
C ILE A 135 -23.61 -19.07 -2.16
N SER A 136 -22.34 -18.79 -2.44
CA SER A 136 -21.18 -19.27 -1.67
C SER A 136 -19.92 -18.52 -2.05
N THR A 137 -18.89 -18.56 -1.21
CA THR A 137 -17.61 -17.89 -1.50
C THR A 137 -16.94 -18.37 -2.79
N VAL A 138 -17.20 -19.62 -3.21
CA VAL A 138 -16.68 -20.15 -4.47
C VAL A 138 -17.57 -19.80 -5.67
N TYR A 139 -18.75 -19.22 -5.47
CA TYR A 139 -19.66 -18.75 -6.52
C TYR A 139 -20.24 -17.39 -6.14
N ASP A 140 -19.75 -16.34 -6.78
CA ASP A 140 -20.29 -14.99 -6.64
C ASP A 140 -21.36 -14.77 -7.73
N ASN A 141 -22.62 -14.68 -7.30
CA ASN A 141 -23.74 -14.52 -8.21
C ASN A 141 -23.65 -13.21 -9.02
N LYS A 142 -23.28 -12.11 -8.36
CA LYS A 142 -23.24 -10.79 -8.96
C LYS A 142 -22.08 -10.68 -9.95
N PHE A 143 -20.91 -11.20 -9.59
CA PHE A 143 -19.75 -11.29 -10.48
C PHE A 143 -20.07 -12.15 -11.72
N TYR A 144 -20.57 -13.38 -11.54
CA TYR A 144 -20.74 -14.29 -12.65
C TYR A 144 -21.89 -13.89 -13.60
N ALA A 145 -22.94 -13.24 -13.07
CA ALA A 145 -24.04 -12.71 -13.88
C ALA A 145 -23.61 -11.62 -14.88
N GLN A 146 -22.46 -10.98 -14.66
CA GLN A 146 -21.92 -9.96 -15.57
C GLN A 146 -21.21 -10.56 -16.79
N THR A 147 -20.92 -11.86 -16.80
CA THR A 147 -20.25 -12.49 -17.94
C THR A 147 -21.14 -12.51 -19.18
N LYS A 148 -20.55 -12.22 -20.35
CA LYS A 148 -21.27 -12.06 -21.61
C LYS A 148 -22.03 -13.33 -22.00
N GLU A 149 -21.41 -14.49 -21.79
CA GLU A 149 -21.97 -15.81 -22.08
C GLU A 149 -23.23 -16.08 -21.24
N VAL A 150 -23.20 -15.72 -19.96
CA VAL A 150 -24.35 -15.86 -19.04
C VAL A 150 -25.47 -14.92 -19.45
N GLN A 151 -25.16 -13.65 -19.71
CA GLN A 151 -26.16 -12.67 -20.15
C GLN A 151 -26.87 -13.12 -21.44
N GLN A 152 -26.12 -13.67 -22.40
CA GLN A 152 -26.68 -14.22 -23.64
C GLN A 152 -27.54 -15.46 -23.40
N ALA A 153 -27.10 -16.36 -22.51
CA ALA A 153 -27.86 -17.56 -22.18
C ALA A 153 -29.20 -17.23 -21.49
N ILE A 154 -29.21 -16.22 -20.61
CA ILE A 154 -30.43 -15.75 -19.94
C ILE A 154 -31.34 -15.02 -20.95
N ALA A 155 -30.79 -14.12 -21.76
CA ALA A 155 -31.56 -13.35 -22.75
C ALA A 155 -32.21 -14.24 -23.83
N SER A 156 -31.57 -15.36 -24.18
CA SER A 156 -32.12 -16.35 -25.13
C SER A 156 -33.13 -17.32 -24.50
N GLY A 157 -33.34 -17.26 -23.18
CA GLY A 157 -34.21 -18.18 -22.46
C GLY A 157 -33.65 -19.59 -22.32
N GLN A 158 -32.33 -19.79 -22.55
CA GLN A 158 -31.68 -21.09 -22.41
C GLN A 158 -31.66 -21.56 -20.94
N VAL A 159 -31.56 -20.60 -20.02
CA VAL A 159 -31.51 -20.74 -18.57
C VAL A 159 -32.17 -19.52 -17.94
N ASN A 160 -32.64 -19.63 -16.70
CA ASN A 160 -33.36 -18.57 -16.01
C ASN A 160 -32.47 -17.69 -15.15
N THR A 161 -31.32 -18.22 -14.72
CA THR A 161 -30.40 -17.57 -13.79
C THR A 161 -28.95 -17.87 -14.15
N SER A 162 -28.05 -17.01 -13.69
CA SER A 162 -26.59 -17.22 -13.73
C SER A 162 -26.19 -18.52 -13.03
N LEU A 163 -26.82 -18.85 -11.91
CA LEU A 163 -26.54 -20.08 -11.17
C LEU A 163 -27.00 -21.32 -11.95
N GLU A 164 -28.18 -21.28 -12.58
CA GLU A 164 -28.64 -22.38 -13.44
C GLU A 164 -27.69 -22.59 -14.63
N TYR A 165 -27.18 -21.52 -15.24
CA TYR A 165 -26.15 -21.63 -16.28
C TYR A 165 -24.88 -22.31 -15.77
N PHE A 166 -24.35 -21.84 -14.63
CA PHE A 166 -23.12 -22.37 -14.08
C PHE A 166 -23.24 -23.86 -13.74
N VAL A 167 -24.30 -24.21 -13.02
CA VAL A 167 -24.52 -25.57 -12.51
C VAL A 167 -24.75 -26.59 -13.62
N THR A 168 -25.35 -26.18 -14.74
CA THR A 168 -25.68 -27.09 -15.85
C THR A 168 -24.68 -27.08 -16.99
N LYS A 169 -23.77 -26.08 -17.04
CA LYS A 169 -22.82 -25.88 -18.16
C LYS A 169 -21.49 -25.27 -17.74
N GLY A 170 -21.53 -24.17 -16.99
CA GLY A 170 -20.33 -23.36 -16.70
C GLY A 170 -19.27 -24.14 -15.91
N ALA A 171 -19.69 -24.92 -14.92
CA ALA A 171 -18.80 -25.75 -14.13
C ALA A 171 -18.05 -26.79 -14.98
N GLY A 172 -18.76 -27.49 -15.88
CA GLY A 172 -18.17 -28.44 -16.82
C GLY A 172 -17.19 -27.79 -17.81
N LYS A 173 -17.50 -26.58 -18.27
CA LYS A 173 -16.59 -25.77 -19.12
C LYS A 173 -15.36 -25.27 -18.38
N GLY A 174 -15.43 -25.21 -17.05
CA GLY A 174 -14.36 -24.69 -16.21
C GLY A 174 -14.39 -23.18 -16.07
N ASP A 175 -15.57 -22.56 -16.24
CA ASP A 175 -15.80 -21.14 -15.99
C ASP A 175 -15.40 -20.76 -14.56
N ILE A 176 -14.97 -19.51 -14.37
CA ILE A 176 -14.60 -18.95 -13.07
C ILE A 176 -15.77 -18.09 -12.57
N PRO A 177 -16.54 -18.51 -11.57
CA PRO A 177 -17.72 -17.80 -11.11
C PRO A 177 -17.47 -16.86 -9.94
N THR A 178 -16.22 -16.59 -9.56
CA THR A 178 -15.89 -15.75 -8.40
C THR A 178 -14.61 -14.96 -8.64
N ALA A 179 -14.57 -13.73 -8.14
CA ALA A 179 -13.37 -12.89 -8.15
C ALA A 179 -12.29 -13.35 -7.14
N ILE A 180 -12.66 -14.23 -6.20
CA ILE A 180 -11.73 -14.76 -5.20
C ILE A 180 -10.61 -15.58 -5.85
N PHE A 181 -10.90 -16.28 -6.95
CA PHE A 181 -9.91 -17.11 -7.64
C PHE A 181 -9.21 -16.34 -8.76
N ASP A 182 -7.91 -16.08 -8.58
CA ASP A 182 -7.05 -15.50 -9.62
C ASP A 182 -6.36 -16.63 -10.39
N GLN A 183 -6.82 -16.88 -11.62
CA GLN A 183 -6.30 -17.96 -12.45
C GLN A 183 -4.82 -17.78 -12.80
N ASP A 184 -4.41 -16.56 -13.14
CA ASP A 184 -3.05 -16.31 -13.62
C ASP A 184 -2.06 -16.50 -12.47
N TYR A 185 -2.38 -15.94 -11.30
CA TYR A 185 -1.63 -16.17 -10.06
C TYR A 185 -1.57 -17.66 -9.69
N TYR A 186 -2.69 -18.37 -9.80
CA TYR A 186 -2.76 -19.79 -9.45
C TYR A 186 -1.89 -20.63 -10.39
N LEU A 187 -1.95 -20.41 -11.70
CA LEU A 187 -1.19 -21.18 -12.69
C LEU A 187 0.32 -20.86 -12.64
N GLU A 188 0.69 -19.61 -12.37
CA GLU A 188 2.09 -19.21 -12.23
C GLU A 188 2.79 -19.99 -11.10
N ARG A 189 2.10 -20.15 -9.98
CA ARG A 189 2.59 -20.86 -8.79
C ARG A 189 2.47 -22.37 -8.88
N ASN A 190 1.48 -22.86 -9.62
CA ASN A 190 1.14 -24.28 -9.70
C ASN A 190 1.39 -24.81 -11.11
N LYS A 191 2.66 -24.82 -11.53
CA LYS A 191 3.08 -25.24 -12.88
C LYS A 191 2.70 -26.69 -13.22
N ASP A 192 2.59 -27.55 -12.21
CA ASP A 192 2.08 -28.91 -12.35
C ASP A 192 0.61 -28.94 -12.78
N VAL A 193 -0.20 -28.00 -12.30
CA VAL A 193 -1.61 -27.84 -12.71
C VAL A 193 -1.70 -27.33 -14.14
N ALA A 194 -0.91 -26.31 -14.49
CA ALA A 194 -0.82 -25.83 -15.87
C ALA A 194 -0.51 -26.98 -16.85
N LYS A 195 0.49 -27.79 -16.51
CA LYS A 195 0.85 -28.98 -17.29
C LYS A 195 -0.27 -30.02 -17.34
N ALA A 196 -0.97 -30.27 -16.23
CA ALA A 196 -2.10 -31.21 -16.21
C ALA A 196 -3.26 -30.77 -17.12
N ILE A 197 -3.50 -29.45 -17.24
CA ILE A 197 -4.48 -28.89 -18.15
C ILE A 197 -4.04 -29.08 -19.60
N GLU A 198 -2.78 -28.76 -19.93
CA GLU A 198 -2.22 -28.98 -21.27
C GLU A 198 -2.29 -30.45 -21.72
N GLU A 199 -2.06 -31.38 -20.78
CA GLU A 199 -2.16 -32.83 -21.02
C GLU A 199 -3.60 -33.36 -21.03
N GLY A 200 -4.61 -32.51 -20.80
CA GLY A 200 -6.02 -32.89 -20.73
C GLY A 200 -6.37 -33.77 -19.53
N LYS A 201 -5.50 -33.83 -18.52
CA LYS A 201 -5.75 -34.54 -17.25
C LYS A 201 -6.60 -33.73 -16.28
N GLN A 202 -6.64 -32.41 -16.48
CA GLN A 202 -7.45 -31.48 -15.71
C GLN A 202 -8.25 -30.58 -16.64
N SER A 203 -9.51 -30.28 -16.27
CA SER A 203 -10.41 -29.52 -17.14
C SER A 203 -10.12 -28.03 -17.15
N SER A 204 -9.84 -27.45 -15.98
CA SER A 204 -9.48 -26.05 -15.81
C SER A 204 -8.75 -25.81 -14.49
N ALA A 205 -8.13 -24.64 -14.36
CA ALA A 205 -7.45 -24.20 -13.14
C ALA A 205 -8.45 -24.09 -11.97
N TYR A 206 -9.60 -23.45 -12.23
CA TYR A 206 -10.64 -23.30 -11.21
C TYR A 206 -11.22 -24.65 -10.77
N ARG A 207 -11.41 -25.60 -11.69
CA ARG A 207 -11.83 -26.95 -11.30
C ARG A 207 -10.80 -27.63 -10.40
N HIS A 208 -9.50 -27.46 -10.72
CA HIS A 208 -8.44 -28.02 -9.89
C HIS A 208 -8.46 -27.39 -8.50
N PHE A 209 -8.65 -26.08 -8.45
CA PHE A 209 -8.75 -25.35 -7.20
C PHE A 209 -9.87 -25.89 -6.31
N VAL A 210 -11.10 -26.02 -6.83
CA VAL A 210 -12.24 -26.52 -6.05
C VAL A 210 -12.07 -27.99 -5.64
N ASP A 211 -11.50 -28.83 -6.50
CA ASP A 211 -11.36 -30.26 -6.22
C ASP A 211 -10.16 -30.60 -5.30
N TYR A 212 -9.07 -29.85 -5.44
CA TYR A 212 -7.78 -30.18 -4.81
C TYR A 212 -7.10 -28.95 -4.21
N GLY A 213 -7.02 -27.84 -4.94
CA GLY A 213 -6.23 -26.67 -4.54
C GLY A 213 -6.65 -26.06 -3.21
N MET A 214 -7.96 -25.99 -2.93
CA MET A 214 -8.46 -25.52 -1.64
C MET A 214 -8.01 -26.41 -0.48
N TYR A 215 -7.68 -27.67 -0.72
CA TYR A 215 -7.38 -28.66 0.32
C TYR A 215 -5.90 -28.99 0.46
N GLU A 216 -5.11 -28.68 -0.56
CA GLU A 216 -3.66 -28.89 -0.60
C GLU A 216 -2.93 -27.68 -0.01
N LYS A 217 -2.04 -27.94 0.96
CA LYS A 217 -1.22 -26.89 1.58
C LYS A 217 -0.33 -26.19 0.54
N GLY A 218 -0.26 -24.87 0.60
CA GLY A 218 0.61 -24.05 -0.24
C GLY A 218 0.06 -23.73 -1.63
N ARG A 219 -1.17 -24.13 -1.96
CA ARG A 219 -1.85 -23.78 -3.22
C ARG A 219 -2.56 -22.42 -3.10
N GLY A 220 -1.78 -21.33 -3.06
CA GLY A 220 -2.33 -19.98 -3.01
C GLY A 220 -3.23 -19.68 -4.20
N PHE A 221 -4.44 -19.17 -3.94
CA PHE A 221 -5.49 -18.92 -4.95
C PHE A 221 -5.69 -17.46 -5.33
N ASN A 222 -5.12 -16.54 -4.56
CA ASN A 222 -5.20 -15.11 -4.77
C ASN A 222 -3.94 -14.44 -4.18
N PRO A 223 -3.40 -13.37 -4.79
CA PRO A 223 -2.25 -12.63 -4.24
C PRO A 223 -2.52 -11.97 -2.88
N LEU A 224 -3.79 -11.75 -2.52
CA LEU A 224 -4.20 -11.18 -1.22
C LEU A 224 -4.45 -12.23 -0.14
N PHE A 225 -4.32 -13.51 -0.47
CA PHE A 225 -4.40 -14.60 0.52
C PHE A 225 -3.04 -15.25 0.73
N ASN A 226 -2.64 -15.37 1.99
CA ASN A 226 -1.43 -16.08 2.40
C ASN A 226 -1.79 -17.09 3.49
N GLU A 227 -1.75 -18.38 3.17
CA GLU A 227 -2.11 -19.45 4.10
C GLU A 227 -1.23 -19.43 5.37
N THR A 228 0.07 -19.11 5.24
CA THR A 228 0.98 -19.10 6.39
C THR A 228 0.61 -17.97 7.35
N GLU A 229 0.38 -16.77 6.84
CA GLU A 229 -0.06 -15.63 7.64
C GLU A 229 -1.44 -15.89 8.26
N TYR A 230 -2.37 -16.40 7.46
CA TYR A 230 -3.72 -16.74 7.90
C TYR A 230 -3.71 -17.74 9.07
N LEU A 231 -2.96 -18.84 8.97
CA LEU A 231 -2.84 -19.82 10.04
C LEU A 231 -2.08 -19.26 11.27
N ASN A 232 -1.11 -18.37 11.07
CA ASN A 232 -0.42 -17.73 12.19
C ASN A 232 -1.33 -16.75 12.95
N ALA A 233 -2.21 -16.03 12.24
CA ALA A 233 -3.20 -15.16 12.84
C ALA A 233 -4.35 -15.94 13.51
N ASN A 234 -4.66 -17.15 13.02
CA ASN A 234 -5.81 -17.95 13.44
C ASN A 234 -5.37 -19.30 14.03
N GLN A 235 -4.98 -19.28 15.30
CA GLN A 235 -4.45 -20.47 15.99
C GLN A 235 -5.47 -21.62 16.09
N ASP A 236 -6.76 -21.31 16.22
CA ASP A 236 -7.84 -22.29 16.22
C ASP A 236 -7.90 -23.07 14.89
N VAL A 237 -7.73 -22.37 13.77
CA VAL A 237 -7.70 -22.97 12.43
C VAL A 237 -6.43 -23.78 12.24
N LYS A 238 -5.29 -23.26 12.69
CA LYS A 238 -4.00 -23.97 12.65
C LYS A 238 -4.06 -25.31 13.38
N GLU A 239 -4.60 -25.31 14.60
CA GLU A 239 -4.82 -26.56 15.36
C GLU A 239 -5.78 -27.52 14.64
N ALA A 240 -6.85 -27.00 14.02
CA ALA A 240 -7.81 -27.82 13.29
C ALA A 240 -7.18 -28.48 12.04
N VAL A 241 -6.28 -27.78 11.36
CA VAL A 241 -5.50 -28.30 10.23
C VAL A 241 -4.48 -29.34 10.69
N GLU A 242 -3.81 -29.13 11.82
CA GLU A 242 -2.88 -30.10 12.40
C GLU A 242 -3.57 -31.38 12.88
N LYS A 243 -4.81 -31.28 13.39
CA LYS A 243 -5.65 -32.41 13.80
C LYS A 243 -6.33 -33.12 12.61
N GLY A 244 -6.27 -32.54 11.41
CA GLY A 244 -6.93 -33.06 10.20
C GLY A 244 -8.46 -32.91 10.20
N THR A 245 -9.02 -32.09 11.08
CA THR A 245 -10.45 -31.72 11.08
C THR A 245 -10.77 -30.64 10.05
N GLN A 246 -9.76 -29.87 9.64
CA GLN A 246 -9.74 -29.05 8.43
C GLN A 246 -8.57 -29.54 7.57
N LYS A 247 -8.67 -29.47 6.26
CA LYS A 247 -7.62 -29.94 5.34
C LYS A 247 -6.56 -28.85 5.12
N SER A 248 -6.97 -27.58 5.06
CA SER A 248 -6.05 -26.44 4.87
C SER A 248 -6.57 -25.14 5.48
N GLY A 249 -5.71 -24.12 5.56
CA GLY A 249 -6.12 -22.76 5.91
C GLY A 249 -6.96 -22.10 4.81
N ALA A 250 -6.70 -22.44 3.54
CA ALA A 250 -7.46 -21.94 2.39
C ALA A 250 -8.92 -22.44 2.42
N GLU A 251 -9.13 -23.75 2.66
CA GLU A 251 -10.46 -24.34 2.84
C GLU A 251 -11.21 -23.61 3.94
N HIS A 252 -10.58 -23.42 5.11
CA HIS A 252 -11.23 -22.73 6.22
C HIS A 252 -11.58 -21.29 5.87
N PHE A 253 -10.66 -20.53 5.26
CA PHE A 253 -10.91 -19.15 4.88
C PHE A 253 -12.07 -19.02 3.89
N ILE A 254 -12.06 -19.82 2.83
CA ILE A 254 -13.09 -19.77 1.80
C ILE A 254 -14.45 -20.18 2.35
N LEU A 255 -14.53 -21.27 3.12
CA LEU A 255 -15.82 -21.78 3.58
C LEU A 255 -16.40 -21.02 4.78
N TYR A 256 -15.55 -20.41 5.60
CA TYR A 256 -15.95 -19.81 6.88
C TYR A 256 -15.27 -18.45 7.14
N GLY A 257 -13.93 -18.42 7.09
CA GLY A 257 -13.15 -17.31 7.60
C GLY A 257 -13.43 -15.95 6.95
N ALA A 258 -13.68 -15.93 5.64
CA ALA A 258 -14.04 -14.71 4.94
C ALA A 258 -15.35 -14.11 5.49
N GLY A 259 -16.38 -14.94 5.66
CA GLY A 259 -17.68 -14.51 6.23
C GLY A 259 -17.62 -14.20 7.73
N GLU A 260 -16.68 -14.80 8.45
CA GLU A 260 -16.38 -14.46 9.85
C GLU A 260 -15.60 -13.13 10.00
N GLY A 261 -15.19 -12.51 8.88
CA GLY A 261 -14.42 -11.27 8.87
C GLY A 261 -12.95 -11.45 9.29
N ARG A 262 -12.38 -12.64 9.08
CA ARG A 262 -10.95 -12.90 9.33
C ARG A 262 -10.12 -12.32 8.19
N ASN A 263 -8.99 -11.70 8.51
CA ASN A 263 -8.06 -11.18 7.51
C ASN A 263 -7.39 -12.32 6.73
N PRO A 264 -7.38 -12.30 5.38
CA PRO A 264 -6.75 -13.34 4.55
C PRO A 264 -5.22 -13.30 4.54
N SER A 265 -4.64 -12.13 4.81
CA SER A 265 -3.20 -11.87 4.91
C SER A 265 -3.01 -10.47 5.53
N SER A 266 -1.75 -10.04 5.71
CA SER A 266 -1.45 -8.65 6.05
C SER A 266 -1.83 -7.66 4.94
N LYS A 267 -2.08 -8.11 3.71
CA LYS A 267 -2.45 -7.29 2.54
C LYS A 267 -3.95 -7.00 2.41
N PHE A 268 -4.75 -7.43 3.39
CA PHE A 268 -6.17 -7.09 3.44
C PHE A 268 -6.66 -7.10 4.89
N ASP A 269 -7.04 -5.93 5.41
CA ASP A 269 -7.70 -5.80 6.69
C ASP A 269 -9.21 -5.64 6.50
N THR A 270 -9.94 -6.66 6.95
CA THR A 270 -11.39 -6.75 6.81
C THR A 270 -12.12 -5.65 7.58
N LYS A 271 -11.64 -5.32 8.78
CA LYS A 271 -12.30 -4.31 9.62
C LYS A 271 -12.04 -2.92 9.08
N PHE A 272 -10.82 -2.65 8.65
CA PHE A 272 -10.42 -1.42 7.98
C PHE A 272 -11.26 -1.19 6.72
N TYR A 273 -11.33 -2.20 5.84
CA TYR A 273 -12.10 -2.12 4.61
C TYR A 273 -13.58 -1.78 4.85
N ILE A 274 -14.20 -2.43 5.83
CA ILE A 274 -15.60 -2.19 6.21
C ILE A 274 -15.79 -0.79 6.82
N ALA A 275 -14.80 -0.29 7.55
CA ALA A 275 -14.87 1.03 8.19
C ALA A 275 -14.84 2.16 7.16
N LEU A 276 -14.00 2.04 6.12
CA LEU A 276 -13.89 3.05 5.06
C LEU A 276 -15.02 2.98 4.03
N ASN A 277 -15.64 1.81 3.85
CA ASN A 277 -16.61 1.56 2.78
C ASN A 277 -17.99 1.20 3.37
N PRO A 278 -18.76 2.16 3.90
CA PRO A 278 -20.07 1.89 4.50
C PRO A 278 -21.08 1.30 3.49
N ASP A 279 -20.99 1.68 2.21
CA ASP A 279 -21.82 1.07 1.16
C ASP A 279 -21.48 -0.41 0.95
N ALA A 280 -20.18 -0.77 0.99
CA ALA A 280 -19.76 -2.17 0.95
C ALA A 280 -20.28 -2.94 2.16
N LYS A 281 -20.23 -2.33 3.35
CA LYS A 281 -20.81 -2.91 4.57
C LYS A 281 -22.31 -3.18 4.43
N ASP A 282 -23.07 -2.26 3.84
CA ASP A 282 -24.50 -2.43 3.61
C ASP A 282 -24.78 -3.56 2.60
N GLN A 283 -23.98 -3.67 1.54
CA GLN A 283 -24.06 -4.80 0.60
C GLN A 283 -23.75 -6.14 1.27
N ILE A 284 -22.74 -6.21 2.14
CA ILE A 284 -22.36 -7.43 2.87
C ILE A 284 -23.45 -7.81 3.87
N THR A 285 -23.91 -6.86 4.69
CA THR A 285 -24.97 -7.11 5.69
C THR A 285 -26.33 -7.39 5.04
N GLY A 286 -26.57 -6.87 3.84
CA GLY A 286 -27.72 -7.18 3.00
C GLY A 286 -27.64 -8.54 2.29
N GLY A 287 -26.51 -9.24 2.36
CA GLY A 287 -26.32 -10.56 1.75
C GLY A 287 -26.02 -10.55 0.24
N VAL A 288 -25.64 -9.40 -0.32
CA VAL A 288 -25.17 -9.33 -1.72
C VAL A 288 -23.78 -9.95 -1.85
N TYR A 289 -22.92 -9.75 -0.85
CA TYR A 289 -21.60 -10.37 -0.75
C TYR A 289 -21.45 -11.11 0.58
N SER A 290 -20.66 -12.19 0.60
CA SER A 290 -20.45 -12.99 1.81
C SER A 290 -19.44 -12.38 2.77
N SER A 291 -18.58 -11.49 2.27
CA SER A 291 -17.47 -10.91 3.02
C SER A 291 -16.95 -9.62 2.40
N ALA A 292 -16.21 -8.85 3.20
CA ALA A 292 -15.42 -7.71 2.74
C ALA A 292 -14.43 -8.09 1.64
N PHE A 293 -13.76 -9.23 1.81
CA PHE A 293 -12.77 -9.72 0.86
C PHE A 293 -13.38 -9.99 -0.52
N GLU A 294 -14.56 -10.62 -0.54
CA GLU A 294 -15.30 -10.85 -1.77
C GLU A 294 -15.76 -9.55 -2.43
N GLN A 295 -16.37 -8.65 -1.65
CA GLN A 295 -16.88 -7.38 -2.16
C GLN A 295 -15.75 -6.51 -2.74
N TYR A 296 -14.59 -6.48 -2.06
CA TYR A 296 -13.40 -5.81 -2.56
C TYR A 296 -12.94 -6.37 -3.90
N LEU A 297 -12.79 -7.69 -4.01
CA LEU A 297 -12.32 -8.31 -5.25
C LEU A 297 -13.31 -8.15 -6.41
N ALA A 298 -14.61 -8.11 -6.12
CA ALA A 298 -15.66 -7.94 -7.12
C ALA A 298 -15.80 -6.49 -7.59
N GLU A 299 -15.75 -5.51 -6.69
CA GLU A 299 -16.03 -4.10 -6.99
C GLU A 299 -14.96 -3.15 -6.45
N GLY A 300 -14.63 -3.24 -5.15
CA GLY A 300 -13.79 -2.26 -4.48
C GLY A 300 -12.42 -2.05 -5.13
N LYS A 301 -11.78 -3.11 -5.61
CA LYS A 301 -10.49 -3.05 -6.30
C LYS A 301 -10.56 -2.22 -7.58
N GLN A 302 -11.65 -2.33 -8.34
CA GLN A 302 -11.84 -1.53 -9.56
C GLN A 302 -12.25 -0.09 -9.25
N GLN A 303 -12.81 0.14 -8.07
CA GLN A 303 -13.18 1.46 -7.55
C GLN A 303 -12.01 2.16 -6.85
N GLY A 304 -10.84 1.52 -6.75
CA GLY A 304 -9.66 2.08 -6.09
C GLY A 304 -9.73 2.07 -4.56
N PHE A 305 -10.60 1.26 -3.96
CA PHE A 305 -10.73 1.21 -2.50
C PHE A 305 -9.49 0.60 -1.86
N ILE A 306 -9.04 1.17 -0.75
CA ILE A 306 -7.87 0.71 -0.04
C ILE A 306 -8.26 -0.43 0.91
N ALA A 307 -7.45 -1.48 0.91
CA ALA A 307 -7.69 -2.70 1.67
C ALA A 307 -6.90 -2.79 2.98
N THR A 308 -5.90 -1.94 3.20
CA THR A 308 -4.97 -1.96 4.34
C THR A 308 -4.39 -0.57 4.64
N ALA A 309 -4.02 -0.31 5.91
CA ALA A 309 -3.28 0.89 6.33
C ALA A 309 -1.80 0.89 5.90
N GLU A 310 -1.30 -0.25 5.42
CA GLU A 310 -0.03 -0.32 4.68
C GLU A 310 -0.39 -0.35 3.18
N SER A 311 -0.15 0.74 2.45
CA SER A 311 -0.39 0.77 1.00
C SER A 311 0.93 0.94 0.26
N PHE A 312 1.27 -0.02 -0.59
CA PHE A 312 2.35 0.11 -1.54
C PHE A 312 1.72 0.33 -2.90
N GLY A 313 2.12 1.42 -3.57
CA GLY A 313 1.84 1.68 -4.96
C GLY A 313 2.34 0.54 -5.87
N THR A 314 2.03 0.68 -7.14
CA THR A 314 2.43 -0.18 -8.23
C THR A 314 3.73 0.34 -8.84
N ASN A 315 3.98 0.13 -10.13
CA ASN A 315 5.11 0.75 -10.82
C ASN A 315 4.57 1.68 -11.91
N LYS A 316 3.47 2.36 -11.60
CA LYS A 316 2.70 3.24 -12.47
C LYS A 316 2.13 4.34 -11.60
N ASP A 317 1.66 5.40 -12.25
CA ASP A 317 0.92 6.48 -11.63
C ASP A 317 -0.26 5.97 -10.77
N ASP A 318 -0.17 6.23 -9.47
CA ASP A 318 -1.12 5.81 -8.45
C ASP A 318 -1.72 7.01 -7.69
N LEU A 319 -2.92 6.81 -7.14
CA LEU A 319 -3.55 7.72 -6.19
C LEU A 319 -3.70 6.98 -4.85
N ILE A 320 -2.94 7.42 -3.86
CA ILE A 320 -2.89 6.85 -2.51
C ILE A 320 -3.47 7.89 -1.55
N LEU A 321 -4.55 7.54 -0.86
CA LEU A 321 -5.23 8.43 0.09
C LEU A 321 -5.22 7.81 1.48
N GLY A 322 -4.70 8.58 2.43
CA GLY A 322 -4.55 8.22 3.82
C GLY A 322 -5.82 8.37 4.62
N THR A 323 -5.67 8.22 5.92
CA THR A 323 -6.77 8.07 6.85
C THR A 323 -6.73 9.15 7.93
N ALA A 324 -7.17 8.83 9.14
CA ALA A 324 -7.09 9.78 10.26
C ALA A 324 -6.24 9.20 11.40
N ILE A 325 -5.41 8.22 11.06
CA ILE A 325 -4.46 7.53 11.92
C ILE A 325 -3.15 7.39 11.14
N ALA A 326 -2.04 7.17 11.86
CA ALA A 326 -0.73 6.92 11.29
C ALA A 326 -0.75 5.84 10.19
N ASP A 327 -0.36 6.23 8.99
CA ASP A 327 -0.30 5.44 7.77
C ASP A 327 1.16 5.23 7.31
N PHE A 328 1.38 4.20 6.49
CA PHE A 328 2.67 3.94 5.84
C PHE A 328 2.48 3.71 4.35
N PHE A 329 2.97 4.65 3.53
CA PHE A 329 2.83 4.63 2.07
C PHE A 329 4.17 4.70 1.33
N ASP A 330 4.19 4.04 0.17
CA ASP A 330 5.33 3.98 -0.74
C ASP A 330 4.80 3.86 -2.18
N GLY A 331 4.85 4.94 -2.95
CA GLY A 331 4.34 5.05 -4.33
C GLY A 331 5.12 4.22 -5.35
N LYS A 332 6.42 4.06 -5.11
CA LYS A 332 7.41 3.27 -5.85
C LYS A 332 7.88 3.86 -7.18
N GLU A 333 7.22 3.61 -8.30
CA GLU A 333 7.61 4.14 -9.61
C GLU A 333 6.35 4.72 -10.25
N GLY A 334 6.45 5.86 -10.93
CA GLY A 334 5.28 6.50 -11.53
C GLY A 334 5.22 7.98 -11.18
N MET A 335 4.20 8.68 -11.65
CA MET A 335 3.84 9.96 -11.03
C MET A 335 2.67 9.70 -10.09
N ASP A 336 2.96 9.75 -8.80
CA ASP A 336 2.03 9.37 -7.75
C ASP A 336 1.44 10.58 -7.05
N ILE A 337 0.21 10.43 -6.57
CA ILE A 337 -0.44 11.39 -5.68
C ILE A 337 -0.70 10.68 -4.36
N ILE A 338 -0.05 11.13 -3.30
CA ILE A 338 -0.11 10.53 -1.97
C ILE A 338 -0.56 11.59 -0.96
N ALA A 339 -1.65 11.33 -0.25
CA ALA A 339 -2.12 12.19 0.85
C ALA A 339 -2.16 11.40 2.15
N GLY A 340 -1.59 11.89 3.24
CA GLY A 340 -1.60 11.27 4.58
C GLY A 340 -2.93 11.44 5.31
N SER A 341 -3.62 12.56 5.04
CA SER A 341 -4.88 12.98 5.65
C SER A 341 -4.78 13.28 7.15
N GLY A 342 -4.39 12.33 7.99
CA GLY A 342 -3.94 12.71 9.32
C GLY A 342 -3.61 11.56 10.23
N GLY A 343 -3.01 11.87 11.38
CA GLY A 343 -2.17 10.93 12.11
C GLY A 343 -0.70 11.13 11.72
N ASP A 344 0.21 10.56 12.50
CA ASP A 344 1.66 10.71 12.28
C ASP A 344 2.12 9.73 11.19
N ASP A 345 2.26 10.20 9.96
CA ASP A 345 2.39 9.38 8.75
C ASP A 345 3.84 9.18 8.30
N ILE A 346 4.07 8.11 7.54
CA ILE A 346 5.33 7.88 6.80
C ILE A 346 5.01 7.72 5.33
N LEU A 347 5.36 8.72 4.54
CA LEU A 347 4.99 8.83 3.13
C LEU A 347 6.24 8.85 2.25
N LYS A 348 6.20 8.13 1.13
CA LYS A 348 7.26 8.12 0.12
C LYS A 348 6.67 8.16 -1.28
N GLY A 349 7.06 9.16 -2.07
CA GLY A 349 6.74 9.26 -3.50
C GLY A 349 7.35 8.08 -4.25
N GLY A 350 8.68 7.98 -4.21
CA GLY A 350 9.40 6.90 -4.86
C GLY A 350 10.17 7.45 -6.07
N ALA A 351 10.00 6.86 -7.24
CA ALA A 351 10.68 7.28 -8.45
C ALA A 351 9.68 7.88 -9.45
N GLY A 352 9.91 9.13 -9.84
CA GLY A 352 9.09 9.89 -10.75
C GLY A 352 8.81 11.28 -10.18
N ASN A 353 7.81 11.98 -10.71
CA ASN A 353 7.55 13.35 -10.27
C ASN A 353 6.25 13.34 -9.47
N ASP A 354 6.36 13.27 -8.16
CA ASP A 354 5.27 12.91 -7.27
C ASP A 354 4.65 14.13 -6.58
N PHE A 355 3.43 13.94 -6.08
CA PHE A 355 2.69 14.89 -5.27
C PHE A 355 2.42 14.26 -3.91
N VAL A 356 3.11 14.68 -2.87
CA VAL A 356 3.03 14.05 -1.55
C VAL A 356 2.59 15.09 -0.50
N PHE A 357 1.53 14.80 0.23
CA PHE A 357 0.93 15.66 1.24
C PHE A 357 0.88 14.91 2.58
N GLY A 358 1.56 15.41 3.63
CA GLY A 358 1.45 14.85 5.00
C GLY A 358 0.09 15.14 5.63
N ASP A 359 -0.45 16.34 5.38
CA ASP A 359 -1.72 16.85 5.89
C ASP A 359 -1.71 17.15 7.40
N ALA A 360 -2.04 16.23 8.30
CA ALA A 360 -2.26 16.58 9.71
C ALA A 360 -1.69 15.56 10.69
N GLY A 361 -0.59 15.88 11.34
CA GLY A 361 0.12 14.98 12.23
C GLY A 361 1.60 15.35 12.22
N ASP A 362 2.41 14.68 13.04
CA ASP A 362 3.86 14.85 12.95
C ASP A 362 4.40 13.84 11.90
N ASP A 363 4.61 14.30 10.67
CA ASP A 363 4.78 13.44 9.50
C ASP A 363 6.25 13.27 9.07
N LEU A 364 6.55 12.13 8.45
CA LEU A 364 7.79 11.90 7.70
C LEU A 364 7.45 11.76 6.22
N VAL A 365 7.75 12.79 5.44
CA VAL A 365 7.37 12.90 4.03
C VAL A 365 8.61 12.93 3.14
N LYS A 366 8.67 12.05 2.13
CA LYS A 366 9.79 11.93 1.20
C LYS A 366 9.31 11.96 -0.25
N GLY A 367 9.87 12.82 -1.08
CA GLY A 367 9.72 12.78 -2.54
C GLY A 367 10.46 11.57 -3.14
N ASP A 368 11.71 11.39 -2.73
CA ASP A 368 12.69 10.40 -3.22
C ASP A 368 13.31 10.81 -4.59
N ASP A 369 13.17 10.03 -5.67
CA ASP A 369 13.82 10.29 -6.96
C ASP A 369 12.88 11.02 -7.93
N GLY A 370 13.22 12.23 -8.38
CA GLY A 370 12.55 12.98 -9.44
C GLY A 370 12.22 14.41 -9.00
N ASN A 371 11.37 15.11 -9.75
CA ASN A 371 11.01 16.49 -9.40
C ASN A 371 9.64 16.49 -8.71
N ASP A 372 9.65 16.62 -7.40
CA ASP A 372 8.52 16.39 -6.53
C ASP A 372 7.89 17.68 -6.00
N LEU A 373 6.61 17.57 -5.64
CA LEU A 373 5.90 18.58 -4.86
C LEU A 373 5.49 17.98 -3.52
N VAL A 374 6.11 18.45 -2.45
CA VAL A 374 6.00 17.85 -1.11
C VAL A 374 5.49 18.88 -0.10
N PHE A 375 4.43 18.53 0.61
CA PHE A 375 3.86 19.32 1.71
C PHE A 375 3.95 18.54 3.02
N GLY A 376 4.46 19.19 4.08
CA GLY A 376 4.40 18.69 5.47
C GLY A 376 2.96 18.71 5.95
N GLY A 377 2.42 19.91 6.16
CA GLY A 377 1.04 20.09 6.61
C GLY A 377 1.01 20.74 8.00
N THR A 378 0.13 20.27 8.87
CA THR A 378 0.09 20.75 10.25
C THR A 378 0.74 19.73 11.17
N GLY A 379 1.71 20.16 11.98
CA GLY A 379 2.44 19.29 12.92
C GLY A 379 3.93 19.58 12.88
N GLU A 380 4.74 18.88 13.67
CA GLU A 380 6.21 18.99 13.57
C GLU A 380 6.71 17.99 12.52
N ASP A 381 6.93 18.44 11.29
CA ASP A 381 7.17 17.57 10.13
C ASP A 381 8.65 17.42 9.77
N VAL A 382 8.98 16.27 9.16
CA VAL A 382 10.26 16.05 8.47
C VAL A 382 9.98 15.81 7.00
N VAL A 383 10.36 16.78 6.17
CA VAL A 383 10.09 16.80 4.73
C VAL A 383 11.40 16.76 3.94
N GLU A 384 11.55 15.78 3.05
CA GLU A 384 12.73 15.60 2.21
C GLU A 384 12.31 15.49 0.73
N GLY A 385 12.87 16.35 -0.12
CA GLY A 385 12.65 16.32 -1.58
C GLY A 385 13.33 15.09 -2.17
N GLY A 386 14.66 15.10 -2.21
CA GLY A 386 15.46 13.96 -2.60
C GLY A 386 16.36 14.28 -3.78
N ALA A 387 16.15 13.64 -4.93
CA ALA A 387 16.98 13.83 -6.11
C ALA A 387 16.17 14.41 -7.27
N GLY A 388 16.38 15.67 -7.60
CA GLY A 388 15.69 16.38 -8.69
C GLY A 388 15.43 17.82 -8.29
N ASP A 389 14.71 18.59 -9.11
CA ASP A 389 14.37 19.96 -8.71
C ASP A 389 13.00 19.96 -7.99
N ASP A 390 13.03 20.07 -6.66
CA ASP A 390 11.87 19.84 -5.80
C ASP A 390 11.20 21.14 -5.30
N ILE A 391 9.92 21.03 -4.94
CA ILE A 391 9.18 22.09 -4.22
C ILE A 391 8.71 21.51 -2.88
N ILE A 392 9.22 22.08 -1.79
CA ILE A 392 8.95 21.66 -0.43
C ILE A 392 8.29 22.78 0.36
N ILE A 393 7.19 22.46 1.04
CA ILE A 393 6.44 23.40 1.88
C ILE A 393 6.16 22.74 3.24
N GLY A 394 6.69 23.29 4.33
CA GLY A 394 6.45 22.80 5.70
C GLY A 394 5.02 23.05 6.17
N GLU A 395 4.52 24.27 5.95
CA GLU A 395 3.23 24.79 6.41
C GLU A 395 3.20 25.19 7.88
N ALA A 396 2.65 24.41 8.82
CA ALA A 396 2.43 24.89 10.18
C ALA A 396 3.02 23.95 11.23
N GLY A 397 4.05 24.42 11.93
CA GLY A 397 4.72 23.69 13.00
C GLY A 397 6.23 23.94 12.96
N ASP A 398 6.99 23.38 13.90
CA ASP A 398 8.45 23.53 13.88
C ASP A 398 9.03 22.44 12.94
N ASP A 399 9.24 22.77 11.66
CA ASP A 399 9.52 21.78 10.61
C ASP A 399 11.01 21.62 10.28
N LEU A 400 11.37 20.45 9.73
CA LEU A 400 12.66 20.19 9.09
C LEU A 400 12.47 19.91 7.60
N CYS A 401 12.84 20.87 6.75
CA CYS A 401 12.78 20.73 5.29
C CYS A 401 14.17 20.53 4.68
N LEU A 402 14.33 19.49 3.86
CA LEU A 402 15.59 19.09 3.22
C LEU A 402 15.41 19.00 1.69
N GLY A 403 15.99 19.92 0.92
CA GLY A 403 15.97 19.89 -0.55
C GLY A 403 16.71 18.67 -1.11
N SER A 404 17.95 18.49 -0.63
CA SER A 404 18.88 17.43 -1.05
C SER A 404 19.55 17.75 -2.40
N GLU A 405 19.53 16.87 -3.41
CA GLU A 405 20.23 17.11 -4.68
C GLU A 405 19.28 17.78 -5.67
N GLY A 406 19.52 19.02 -6.09
CA GLY A 406 18.49 19.70 -6.89
C GLY A 406 18.74 21.17 -7.13
N ASN A 407 17.85 21.86 -7.83
CA ASN A 407 17.65 23.29 -7.59
C ASN A 407 16.27 23.44 -6.97
N ASP A 408 16.25 23.54 -5.64
CA ASP A 408 15.03 23.31 -4.87
C ASP A 408 14.37 24.62 -4.46
N PHE A 409 13.06 24.57 -4.24
CA PHE A 409 12.31 25.62 -3.57
C PHE A 409 11.83 25.10 -2.22
N LEU A 410 12.25 25.74 -1.12
CA LEU A 410 11.83 25.39 0.23
C LEU A 410 11.11 26.58 0.87
N TYR A 411 9.95 26.33 1.47
CA TYR A 411 9.23 27.29 2.30
C TYR A 411 8.84 26.65 3.64
N GLY A 412 9.25 27.26 4.76
CA GLY A 412 9.01 26.74 6.12
C GLY A 412 7.55 26.93 6.49
N GLY A 413 7.12 28.17 6.66
CA GLY A 413 5.72 28.51 6.89
C GLY A 413 5.52 29.26 8.19
N GLU A 414 4.70 28.72 9.09
CA GLU A 414 4.49 29.23 10.45
C GLU A 414 5.37 28.47 11.46
N ALA A 415 5.88 29.17 12.48
CA ALA A 415 6.72 28.66 13.58
C ALA A 415 8.21 28.54 13.23
N ASN A 416 9.01 27.81 14.01
CA ASN A 416 10.47 27.92 13.90
C ASN A 416 11.05 26.75 13.11
N ASP A 417 11.44 27.03 11.88
CA ASP A 417 11.80 25.99 10.92
C ASP A 417 13.30 25.82 10.73
N ILE A 418 13.70 24.64 10.27
CA ILE A 418 15.04 24.35 9.79
C ILE A 418 14.97 23.95 8.32
N LEU A 419 15.57 24.77 7.46
CA LEU A 419 15.55 24.58 6.02
C LEU A 419 16.96 24.38 5.50
N VAL A 420 17.19 23.29 4.76
CA VAL A 420 18.49 22.95 4.17
C VAL A 420 18.31 22.69 2.68
N GLY A 421 18.86 23.54 1.82
CA GLY A 421 18.83 23.38 0.35
C GLY A 421 19.63 22.15 -0.06
N GLY A 422 20.95 22.22 0.02
CA GLY A 422 21.84 21.12 -0.34
C GLY A 422 22.77 21.52 -1.48
N PRO A 423 23.23 20.58 -2.33
CA PRO A 423 23.89 20.93 -3.57
C PRO A 423 22.88 21.42 -4.61
N GLY A 424 23.03 22.65 -5.10
CA GLY A 424 22.02 23.22 -5.97
C GLY A 424 22.13 24.68 -6.34
N LYS A 425 20.99 25.27 -6.65
CA LYS A 425 20.78 26.72 -6.70
C LYS A 425 19.40 26.93 -6.11
N ASP A 426 19.37 27.05 -4.80
CA ASP A 426 18.15 26.83 -4.05
C ASP A 426 17.50 28.17 -3.71
N ILE A 427 16.18 28.15 -3.61
CA ILE A 427 15.39 29.27 -3.10
C ILE A 427 14.77 28.82 -1.79
N ILE A 428 15.17 29.47 -0.70
CA ILE A 428 14.79 29.09 0.66
C ILE A 428 14.11 30.27 1.33
N ALA A 429 12.91 30.06 1.87
CA ALA A 429 12.16 31.06 2.60
C ALA A 429 11.70 30.50 3.96
N GLY A 430 12.06 31.15 5.07
CA GLY A 430 11.69 30.74 6.43
C GLY A 430 10.20 30.92 6.66
N GLY A 431 9.73 32.16 6.71
CA GLY A 431 8.31 32.48 6.87
C GLY A 431 8.05 33.32 8.11
N GLU A 432 7.09 32.92 8.94
CA GLU A 432 6.85 33.51 10.25
C GLU A 432 7.54 32.66 11.31
N GLY A 433 8.52 33.15 12.04
CA GLY A 433 9.29 32.21 12.84
C GLY A 433 10.53 32.72 13.53
N LYS A 434 11.43 31.79 13.80
CA LYS A 434 12.84 32.06 14.09
C LYS A 434 13.61 30.97 13.38
N ASP A 435 13.86 31.22 12.12
CA ASP A 435 14.15 30.14 11.21
C ASP A 435 15.66 29.96 11.05
N SER A 436 16.07 28.74 10.73
CA SER A 436 17.46 28.39 10.47
C SER A 436 17.60 27.91 9.03
N LEU A 437 18.12 28.79 8.17
CA LEU A 437 18.23 28.57 6.73
C LEU A 437 19.69 28.27 6.35
N PHE A 438 19.87 27.18 5.61
CA PHE A 438 21.16 26.71 5.10
C PHE A 438 21.07 26.49 3.58
N GLY A 439 21.74 27.33 2.78
CA GLY A 439 21.75 27.22 1.31
C GLY A 439 22.43 25.94 0.86
N GLY A 440 23.73 25.82 1.12
CA GLY A 440 24.50 24.61 0.82
C GLY A 440 25.61 24.90 -0.18
N ASP A 441 25.76 24.06 -1.21
CA ASP A 441 26.71 24.31 -2.30
C ASP A 441 25.91 24.88 -3.47
N GLY A 442 26.16 26.10 -3.95
CA GLY A 442 25.27 26.68 -4.96
C GLY A 442 25.35 28.19 -5.13
N GLU A 443 24.49 28.75 -5.96
CA GLU A 443 24.19 30.19 -5.90
C GLU A 443 22.78 30.32 -5.37
N ASP A 444 22.65 30.49 -4.06
CA ASP A 444 21.37 30.33 -3.36
C ASP A 444 20.71 31.68 -3.05
N LEU A 445 19.41 31.64 -2.81
CA LEU A 445 18.58 32.78 -2.44
C LEU A 445 17.81 32.48 -1.15
N LEU A 446 18.20 33.15 -0.06
CA LEU A 446 17.63 32.94 1.28
C LEU A 446 16.82 34.15 1.71
N PHE A 447 15.60 33.91 2.19
CA PHE A 447 14.70 34.89 2.80
C PHE A 447 14.34 34.43 4.21
N GLY A 448 14.74 35.17 5.25
CA GLY A 448 14.37 34.87 6.64
C GLY A 448 12.86 35.00 6.84
N GLY A 449 12.34 36.23 6.70
CA GLY A 449 10.92 36.51 6.79
C GLY A 449 10.61 37.38 8.00
N ASP A 450 9.57 37.04 8.74
CA ASP A 450 9.28 37.65 10.04
C ASP A 450 9.91 36.78 11.12
N GLY A 451 10.77 37.31 11.98
CA GLY A 451 11.49 36.45 12.91
C GLY A 451 12.85 36.96 13.33
N ASP A 452 13.45 36.32 14.34
CA ASP A 452 14.90 36.50 14.56
C ASP A 452 15.62 35.32 13.88
N ASP A 453 16.08 35.51 12.64
CA ASP A 453 16.49 34.39 11.79
C ASP A 453 18.00 34.13 11.77
N TYR A 454 18.38 32.90 11.46
CA TYR A 454 19.76 32.48 11.24
C TYR A 454 19.93 32.00 9.80
N MET A 455 20.80 32.66 9.03
CA MET A 455 21.00 32.33 7.62
C MET A 455 22.47 32.06 7.32
N TYR A 456 22.73 30.93 6.65
CA TYR A 456 24.05 30.56 6.13
C TYR A 456 23.92 30.16 4.66
N GLY A 457 24.43 31.01 3.76
CA GLY A 457 24.40 30.73 2.32
C GLY A 457 25.20 29.48 1.94
N GLY A 458 26.38 29.31 2.54
CA GLY A 458 27.25 28.18 2.26
C GLY A 458 28.28 28.51 1.19
N GLY A 459 28.50 27.59 0.25
CA GLY A 459 29.51 27.71 -0.78
C GLY A 459 28.95 28.24 -2.08
N GLY A 460 29.34 29.46 -2.47
CA GLY A 460 29.12 30.00 -3.81
C GLY A 460 28.77 31.47 -3.76
N LYS A 461 27.75 31.91 -4.50
CA LYS A 461 27.38 33.34 -4.56
C LYS A 461 25.94 33.53 -4.13
N ASP A 462 25.78 33.76 -2.84
CA ASP A 462 24.45 33.72 -2.26
C ASP A 462 23.83 35.11 -2.12
N THR A 463 22.51 35.15 -2.10
CA THR A 463 21.73 36.35 -1.82
C THR A 463 20.89 36.11 -0.58
N LEU A 464 21.09 36.93 0.45
CA LEU A 464 20.41 36.80 1.73
C LEU A 464 19.57 38.05 2.02
N VAL A 465 18.36 37.84 2.51
CA VAL A 465 17.41 38.89 2.93
C VAL A 465 16.84 38.47 4.28
N GLY A 466 17.06 39.25 5.32
CA GLY A 466 16.61 38.90 6.67
C GLY A 466 15.12 39.10 6.88
N GLY A 467 14.60 40.23 6.42
CA GLY A 467 13.23 40.63 6.67
C GLY A 467 13.10 41.39 7.99
N ALA A 468 12.11 41.01 8.81
CA ALA A 468 11.74 41.72 10.01
C ALA A 468 12.20 40.98 11.26
N GLY A 469 13.15 41.56 11.98
CA GLY A 469 13.53 41.12 13.33
C GLY A 469 15.00 41.31 13.55
N LYS A 470 15.64 40.41 14.30
CA LYS A 470 17.08 40.49 14.59
C LYS A 470 17.80 39.29 14.01
N ASP A 471 18.38 39.51 12.84
CA ASP A 471 18.87 38.42 12.04
C ASP A 471 20.38 38.20 12.22
N ILE A 472 20.80 36.96 12.02
CA ILE A 472 22.19 36.53 12.00
C ILE A 472 22.53 36.04 10.61
N PHE A 473 23.33 36.83 9.89
CA PHE A 473 23.88 36.46 8.60
C PHE A 473 25.26 35.84 8.81
N VAL A 474 25.40 34.56 8.46
CA VAL A 474 26.67 33.84 8.47
C VAL A 474 27.27 33.86 7.06
N ILE A 475 28.45 34.45 6.96
CA ILE A 475 29.17 34.58 5.69
C ILE A 475 30.21 33.46 5.58
N ASP A 476 30.43 32.99 4.35
CA ASP A 476 31.36 31.92 4.00
C ASP A 476 32.76 32.06 4.65
N THR A 477 33.39 30.90 4.82
CA THR A 477 34.56 30.63 5.63
C THR A 477 35.80 31.39 5.14
N ILE A 478 36.33 32.27 5.99
CA ILE A 478 37.66 32.85 5.76
C ILE A 478 38.72 31.85 6.27
N ALA A 479 39.40 31.15 5.35
CA ALA A 479 40.63 30.46 5.71
C ALA A 479 41.76 31.48 5.90
N LEU A 480 42.07 31.82 7.15
CA LEU A 480 43.30 32.51 7.49
C LEU A 480 44.45 31.48 7.51
N GLY A 481 45.64 31.88 7.07
CA GLY A 481 46.84 31.05 7.17
C GLY A 481 47.14 30.62 8.63
N SER A 482 48.25 29.92 8.83
CA SER A 482 48.69 29.20 10.05
C SER A 482 48.72 29.94 11.42
N GLY A 483 48.04 31.07 11.58
CA GLY A 483 47.84 31.75 12.86
C GLY A 483 49.01 32.62 13.30
N LYS A 484 49.79 33.18 12.37
CA LYS A 484 50.85 34.16 12.70
C LYS A 484 50.42 35.59 12.38
N ALA A 485 50.79 36.52 13.26
CA ALA A 485 50.62 37.96 13.01
C ALA A 485 51.29 38.35 11.67
N GLY A 486 50.51 38.90 10.74
CA GLY A 486 50.96 39.25 9.39
C GLY A 486 50.77 38.17 8.33
N ASP A 487 50.10 37.05 8.63
CA ASP A 487 49.70 36.08 7.62
C ASP A 487 48.80 36.73 6.55
N THR A 488 49.08 36.41 5.29
CA THR A 488 48.27 36.87 4.16
C THR A 488 47.05 35.97 4.05
N VAL A 489 45.86 36.56 3.91
CA VAL A 489 44.64 35.84 3.52
C VAL A 489 44.90 35.18 2.17
N THR A 490 45.21 33.90 2.17
CA THR A 490 45.22 33.06 0.98
C THR A 490 43.86 32.39 0.93
N GLY A 491 43.01 32.81 0.00
CA GLY A 491 41.64 32.33 -0.11
C GLY A 491 41.56 30.81 0.02
N GLY A 492 40.93 30.36 1.11
CA GLY A 492 40.25 29.07 1.12
C GLY A 492 39.34 29.06 -0.11
N GLY A 493 39.39 27.97 -0.86
CA GLY A 493 39.12 27.95 -2.29
C GLY A 493 37.84 28.68 -2.67
N ALA A 494 38.01 29.87 -3.27
CA ALA A 494 37.00 30.50 -4.07
C ALA A 494 36.48 29.49 -5.11
N LYS A 495 35.32 28.92 -4.84
CA LYS A 495 34.41 28.44 -5.88
C LYS A 495 33.23 29.41 -5.92
N SER A 496 33.50 30.52 -6.61
CA SER A 496 32.58 31.50 -7.20
C SER A 496 31.58 32.23 -6.31
N GLY A 497 31.98 33.40 -5.77
CA GLY A 497 31.00 34.40 -5.35
C GLY A 497 31.46 35.38 -4.29
N PHE A 498 30.77 36.51 -4.20
CA PHE A 498 30.66 37.27 -2.96
C PHE A 498 29.18 37.30 -2.62
N ASP A 499 28.83 36.90 -1.40
CA ASP A 499 27.46 36.95 -0.92
C ASP A 499 26.97 38.40 -0.85
N VAL A 500 25.67 38.56 -1.05
CA VAL A 500 25.00 39.86 -1.05
C VAL A 500 23.89 39.84 0.00
N ILE A 501 23.93 40.81 0.93
CA ILE A 501 22.87 41.03 1.92
C ILE A 501 22.14 42.33 1.55
N TYR A 502 20.82 42.27 1.36
CA TYR A 502 20.05 43.39 0.80
C TYR A 502 19.45 44.38 1.82
N ASP A 503 19.16 43.95 3.05
CA ASP A 503 18.31 44.70 4.00
C ASP A 503 18.90 44.89 5.39
N PHE A 504 20.20 44.58 5.57
CA PHE A 504 20.88 44.62 6.87
C PHE A 504 20.62 45.91 7.68
N ASN A 505 19.99 45.76 8.84
CA ASN A 505 19.79 46.76 9.86
C ASN A 505 20.84 46.65 10.97
N ALA A 506 21.85 47.51 10.91
CA ALA A 506 22.93 47.60 11.89
C ALA A 506 22.53 47.85 13.36
N SER A 507 21.25 48.12 13.67
CA SER A 507 20.75 48.26 15.03
C SER A 507 20.08 47.00 15.60
N GLU A 508 19.75 46.05 14.74
CA GLU A 508 18.99 44.83 15.05
C GLU A 508 19.81 43.59 14.67
N ASP A 509 20.39 43.60 13.47
CA ASP A 509 21.05 42.45 12.85
C ASP A 509 22.53 42.34 13.22
N LYS A 510 23.03 41.12 13.03
CA LYS A 510 24.43 40.76 13.25
C LYS A 510 25.03 40.07 12.05
N LEU A 511 26.29 40.42 11.80
CA LEU A 511 27.13 39.70 10.86
C LEU A 511 28.06 38.76 11.60
N GLN A 512 27.99 37.48 11.27
CA GLN A 512 28.90 36.46 11.78
C GLN A 512 29.81 35.94 10.67
N ILE A 513 31.11 35.91 10.95
CA ILE A 513 32.10 35.33 10.04
C ILE A 513 32.39 33.90 10.48
N GLY A 514 32.12 32.92 9.63
CA GLY A 514 32.47 31.51 9.88
C GLY A 514 33.97 31.25 9.67
N GLY A 515 34.58 30.39 10.51
CA GLY A 515 35.95 29.91 10.29
C GLY A 515 36.66 29.30 11.50
N ASP A 516 37.66 28.48 11.21
CA ASP A 516 38.57 27.86 12.19
C ASP A 516 39.64 28.90 12.59
N PHE A 517 39.24 29.88 13.41
CA PHE A 517 40.11 31.00 13.79
C PHE A 517 41.21 30.53 14.74
N GLY A 518 42.36 30.18 14.19
CA GLY A 518 43.60 30.06 14.94
C GLY A 518 43.95 31.39 15.62
N PHE A 519 43.58 31.53 16.90
CA PHE A 519 43.95 32.59 17.85
C PHE A 519 44.31 33.96 17.25
N GLY A 520 43.28 34.74 16.88
CA GLY A 520 43.37 36.16 16.51
C GLY A 520 42.09 36.90 16.87
N ASN A 521 42.15 38.21 17.12
CA ASN A 521 40.96 39.02 17.46
C ASN A 521 40.36 39.66 16.19
N ALA A 522 39.13 40.19 16.26
CA ALA A 522 38.43 40.77 15.10
C ALA A 522 39.20 41.87 14.35
N ASN A 523 40.16 42.55 14.99
CA ASN A 523 41.01 43.56 14.34
C ASN A 523 42.07 42.95 13.40
N ASP A 524 42.31 41.64 13.46
CA ASP A 524 43.25 40.94 12.57
C ASP A 524 42.61 40.61 11.20
N VAL A 525 41.28 40.66 11.10
CA VAL A 525 40.51 40.21 9.92
C VAL A 525 39.86 41.38 9.17
N LEU A 526 39.53 42.49 9.85
CA LEU A 526 38.85 43.64 9.24
C LEU A 526 39.85 44.72 8.78
N LYS A 527 39.96 44.96 7.45
CA LYS A 527 40.87 46.01 6.90
C LYS A 527 40.21 47.36 6.70
N SER A 528 38.99 47.39 6.13
CA SER A 528 38.21 48.61 6.02
C SER A 528 36.73 48.31 5.86
N VAL A 529 35.90 49.25 6.31
CA VAL A 529 34.49 49.33 5.92
C VAL A 529 34.37 50.59 5.08
N THR A 530 34.01 50.44 3.80
CA THR A 530 33.88 51.56 2.86
C THR A 530 32.44 51.70 2.45
N THR A 531 31.84 52.86 2.72
CA THR A 531 30.47 53.14 2.30
C THR A 531 30.46 53.67 0.86
N GLY A 532 29.67 53.04 0.00
CA GLY A 532 29.37 53.49 -1.36
C GLY A 532 27.89 53.84 -1.51
N THR A 533 27.54 54.47 -2.63
CA THR A 533 26.16 54.79 -2.98
C THR A 533 25.91 54.38 -4.43
N THR A 534 24.82 53.67 -4.69
CA THR A 534 24.42 53.30 -6.06
C THR A 534 24.02 54.55 -6.85
N SER A 535 23.89 54.40 -8.17
CA SER A 535 23.32 55.45 -9.04
C SER A 535 21.88 55.83 -8.67
N THR A 536 21.17 54.97 -7.92
CA THR A 536 19.80 55.18 -7.44
C THR A 536 19.74 55.77 -6.01
N GLY A 537 20.89 56.07 -5.38
CA GLY A 537 20.95 56.68 -4.05
C GLY A 537 20.94 55.69 -2.89
N VAL A 538 20.95 54.38 -3.15
CA VAL A 538 20.99 53.34 -2.11
C VAL A 538 22.40 53.26 -1.54
N THR A 539 22.51 53.26 -0.21
CA THR A 539 23.80 53.16 0.48
C THR A 539 24.17 51.70 0.68
N TYR A 540 25.43 51.34 0.43
CA TYR A 540 25.97 50.01 0.70
C TYR A 540 27.33 50.12 1.39
N ASN A 541 27.62 49.20 2.29
CA ASN A 541 28.91 49.06 2.94
C ASN A 541 29.68 47.92 2.28
N VAL A 542 30.88 48.21 1.82
CA VAL A 542 31.85 47.19 1.39
C VAL A 542 32.75 46.87 2.58
N ILE A 543 32.62 45.65 3.11
CA ILE A 543 33.50 45.14 4.15
C ILE A 543 34.70 44.49 3.47
N ALA A 544 35.86 45.13 3.56
CA ALA A 544 37.12 44.59 3.07
C ALA A 544 37.85 43.89 4.21
N LEU A 545 37.99 42.58 4.09
CA LEU A 545 38.67 41.71 5.05
C LEU A 545 40.12 41.43 4.60
N SER A 546 40.37 41.51 3.28
CA SER A 546 41.71 41.41 2.68
C SER A 546 41.79 42.14 1.32
N GLN A 547 42.93 42.07 0.60
CA GLN A 547 43.01 42.65 -0.77
C GLN A 547 42.12 41.90 -1.79
N GLN A 548 41.59 40.72 -1.44
CA GLN A 548 40.84 39.83 -2.34
C GLN A 548 39.39 39.56 -1.89
N PHE A 549 39.00 39.93 -0.68
CA PHE A 549 37.65 39.66 -0.14
C PHE A 549 36.88 40.95 0.13
N ARG A 550 35.69 41.05 -0.45
CA ARG A 550 34.76 42.18 -0.32
C ARG A 550 33.33 41.65 -0.19
N ILE A 551 32.65 41.98 0.89
CA ILE A 551 31.21 41.73 1.03
C ILE A 551 30.48 43.03 0.73
N ALA A 552 29.40 42.97 -0.04
CA ALA A 552 28.49 44.10 -0.24
C ALA A 552 27.28 43.93 0.68
N VAL A 553 27.19 44.79 1.69
CA VAL A 553 26.04 44.87 2.60
C VAL A 553 25.26 46.11 2.23
N PHE A 554 24.09 45.93 1.60
CA PHE A 554 23.17 47.04 1.39
C PHE A 554 22.47 47.34 2.71
N SER A 555 22.43 48.62 3.09
CA SER A 555 21.94 49.01 4.42
C SER A 555 21.48 50.45 4.43
N ASN A 556 20.47 50.72 5.25
CA ASN A 556 19.91 52.07 5.41
C ASN A 556 20.73 52.93 6.40
N SER A 557 21.80 52.37 7.00
CA SER A 557 22.61 52.97 8.06
C SER A 557 24.10 52.62 7.95
N SER A 558 24.98 53.35 8.65
CA SER A 558 26.43 53.10 8.63
C SER A 558 26.81 51.93 9.53
N LEU A 559 27.54 50.93 8.99
CA LEU A 559 28.03 49.77 9.74
C LEU A 559 29.22 50.12 10.66
N THR A 560 29.25 49.61 11.90
CA THR A 560 30.39 49.75 12.83
C THR A 560 30.97 48.39 13.25
N VAL A 561 32.21 48.36 13.74
CA VAL A 561 32.93 47.12 14.13
C VAL A 561 32.20 46.32 15.23
N ASN A 562 31.38 46.98 16.06
CA ASN A 562 30.62 46.32 17.13
C ASN A 562 29.48 45.41 16.62
N ASN A 563 29.14 45.51 15.32
CA ASN A 563 28.08 44.74 14.68
C ASN A 563 28.62 43.47 14.00
N ILE A 564 29.92 43.20 14.16
CA ILE A 564 30.62 42.06 13.58
C ILE A 564 31.11 41.18 14.75
N SER A 565 30.62 39.96 14.82
CA SER A 565 31.14 38.95 15.75
C SER A 565 32.02 37.94 15.03
N VAL A 566 33.21 37.69 15.58
CA VAL A 566 34.08 36.59 15.16
C VAL A 566 33.86 35.45 16.15
N GLY A 567 33.17 34.41 15.72
CA GLY A 567 32.92 33.21 16.53
C GLY A 567 34.10 32.25 16.46
N LEU A 568 34.54 31.68 17.59
CA LEU A 568 35.46 30.53 17.58
C LEU A 568 34.72 29.34 16.96
N GLY A 569 35.10 28.98 15.74
CA GLY A 569 34.48 27.92 14.95
C GLY A 569 34.51 26.57 15.65
N ASN A 570 33.35 26.14 16.11
CA ASN A 570 32.90 24.76 15.99
C ASN A 570 31.43 24.84 15.58
N LEU A 571 31.20 25.19 14.31
CA LEU A 571 30.05 24.66 13.59
C LEU A 571 30.52 23.34 12.95
N PRO A 572 29.69 22.28 12.94
CA PRO A 572 30.14 20.93 12.62
C PRO A 572 30.60 20.85 11.16
N GLY A 573 31.92 20.93 10.96
CA GLY A 573 32.54 20.43 9.74
C GLY A 573 32.18 18.95 9.63
N SER A 574 31.39 18.63 8.61
CA SER A 574 30.48 17.49 8.51
C SER A 574 29.19 17.67 9.31
N ILE A 575 28.10 17.99 8.60
CA ILE A 575 26.81 17.36 8.90
C ILE A 575 27.05 15.86 8.66
N ASN A 576 27.62 15.20 9.67
CA ASN A 576 27.62 13.76 9.76
C ASN A 576 26.14 13.35 9.79
N SER A 577 25.76 12.31 9.05
CA SER A 577 24.44 11.67 9.06
C SER A 577 23.91 11.29 10.45
N SER A 578 24.69 11.51 11.52
CA SER A 578 24.27 11.44 12.91
C SER A 578 23.74 12.76 13.52
N THR A 579 23.61 13.84 12.74
CA THR A 579 23.06 15.15 13.18
C THR A 579 21.74 15.49 12.48
N LEU A 580 21.36 14.74 11.44
CA LEU A 580 19.94 14.50 11.18
C LEU A 580 19.38 13.85 12.44
N VAL A 581 18.20 14.31 12.85
CA VAL A 581 17.44 13.76 13.97
C VAL A 581 17.55 12.22 13.92
N ASP A 582 18.07 11.63 15.00
CA ASP A 582 17.97 10.19 15.23
C ASP A 582 16.47 9.88 15.27
N ILE A 583 15.90 9.45 14.14
CA ILE A 583 14.46 9.20 13.90
C ILE A 583 13.88 8.30 15.00
N GLY A 584 14.73 7.56 15.74
CA GLY A 584 14.38 6.82 16.95
C GLY A 584 14.16 7.63 18.24
N LYS A 585 14.18 8.97 18.21
CA LYS A 585 13.96 9.84 19.38
C LYS A 585 12.75 10.77 19.29
N ILE A 586 11.99 10.75 18.19
CA ILE A 586 10.66 11.37 18.14
C ILE A 586 9.81 10.66 19.21
N LYS A 587 9.44 11.39 20.26
CA LYS A 587 8.62 10.87 21.35
C LYS A 587 7.15 10.90 20.92
N GLY A 588 6.74 9.92 20.12
CA GLY A 588 5.35 9.78 19.69
C GLY A 588 5.07 8.47 18.96
N ALA A 589 5.97 8.06 18.06
CA ALA A 589 5.81 6.85 17.26
C ALA A 589 5.83 5.56 18.10
N SER A 590 4.66 4.97 18.32
CA SER A 590 4.53 3.69 18.99
C SER A 590 5.09 2.56 18.10
N THR A 591 6.36 2.21 18.31
CA THR A 591 7.03 1.07 17.64
C THR A 591 6.60 -0.27 18.24
N GLY A 592 5.32 -0.59 18.09
CA GLY A 592 4.76 -1.89 18.42
C GLY A 592 5.07 -2.94 17.34
N GLY A 593 6.34 -3.28 17.06
CA GLY A 593 6.55 -4.40 16.12
C GLY A 593 7.90 -4.79 15.56
N LEU A 594 9.06 -4.21 15.92
CA LEU A 594 10.35 -4.72 15.40
C LEU A 594 11.35 -5.04 16.53
N LYS A 595 11.08 -6.14 17.22
CA LYS A 595 12.10 -6.87 18.00
C LYS A 595 13.09 -7.53 17.04
N LYS A 596 14.29 -6.96 16.93
CA LYS A 596 15.62 -7.59 16.97
C LYS A 596 16.59 -6.79 16.09
N PHE A 597 17.56 -6.13 16.72
CA PHE A 597 19.00 -6.24 16.44
C PHE A 597 19.74 -5.10 17.18
N SER A 598 19.84 -5.16 18.51
CA SER A 598 20.79 -4.34 19.26
C SER A 598 22.17 -5.01 19.23
N GLY A 599 22.96 -4.72 18.19
CA GLY A 599 24.36 -5.14 18.07
C GLY A 599 25.26 -3.92 17.85
N LYS A 600 25.96 -3.49 18.91
CA LYS A 600 26.92 -2.38 18.92
C LYS A 600 27.83 -2.35 17.69
N LEU A 601 27.79 -1.29 16.89
CA LEU A 601 28.86 -0.95 15.94
C LEU A 601 29.79 0.07 16.60
N LYS A 602 31.06 -0.31 16.74
CA LYS A 602 32.17 0.55 17.18
C LYS A 602 32.73 1.31 15.99
N SER A 603 33.08 2.57 16.22
CA SER A 603 33.87 3.46 15.36
C SER A 603 35.08 2.76 14.72
N GLY A 604 35.19 2.82 13.39
CA GLY A 604 36.34 2.33 12.64
C GLY A 604 36.46 3.01 11.28
N SER A 605 37.55 3.74 11.10
CA SER A 605 38.01 4.42 9.89
C SER A 605 37.93 3.56 8.62
N PHE A 606 37.33 4.11 7.56
CA PHE A 606 37.40 3.56 6.20
C PHE A 606 38.80 3.75 5.61
N ASN A 607 39.42 2.65 5.15
CA ASN A 607 40.66 2.66 4.37
C ASN A 607 40.38 1.94 3.04
N PRO A 608 40.44 2.60 1.86
CA PRO A 608 40.01 2.00 0.61
C PRO A 608 41.18 1.23 -0.02
N LYS A 609 41.27 -0.07 0.25
CA LYS A 609 42.02 -1.02 -0.61
C LYS A 609 41.29 -2.36 -0.74
N SER A 610 40.73 -2.54 -1.92
CA SER A 610 40.47 -3.77 -2.67
C SER A 610 40.69 -5.14 -1.98
N LYS A 611 39.62 -5.96 -1.95
CA LYS A 611 39.47 -7.27 -2.64
C LYS A 611 38.41 -8.16 -1.97
N GLY A 612 37.42 -8.59 -2.76
CA GLY A 612 36.92 -9.99 -2.75
C GLY A 612 35.71 -10.33 -1.88
N PHE A 613 34.57 -10.57 -2.56
CA PHE A 613 33.53 -11.60 -2.34
C PHE A 613 33.39 -12.27 -0.95
N LYS A 614 32.19 -12.20 -0.36
CA LYS A 614 31.15 -13.24 -0.52
C LYS A 614 29.77 -12.76 -0.12
#